data_AF-A0A372QF25-F1
#
_entry.id   AF-A0A372QF25-F1
#
_cell.length_a   1.000
_cell.length_b   1.000
_cell.length_c   1.000
_cell.angle_alpha   90.00
_cell.angle_beta   90.00
_cell.angle_gamma   90.00
#
_symmetry.space_group_name_H-M   'P 1'
#
loop_
_entity.id
_entity.type
_entity.pdbx_description
1 polymer ?
#
loop_
_entity_poly.entity_id
_entity_poly.type
_entity_poly.pdbx_seq_one_letter_code
_entity_poly.pdbx_strand_id
1 'polypeptide(L)'
;MKEIHAHSNILCIRSQYFRTAFSNEWAEKSDGKFIFKKPNISPQLFSIILRFIYCGKIELKNLQGSDVLKLLVAVDELNVH
;
A
#
# COMPACT_ATOMS: atom_id res chain seq x y z
N MET A 1 -0.37 7.60 13.71
CA MET A 1 -0.93 7.31 12.38
C MET A 1 -0.40 8.35 11.42
N LYS A 2 0.03 7.98 10.21
CA LYS A 2 0.58 8.93 9.21
C LYS A 2 -0.33 8.94 8.00
N GLU A 3 -0.69 10.12 7.54
CA GLU A 3 -1.46 10.30 6.30
C GLU A 3 -0.54 10.28 5.08
N ILE A 4 -0.96 9.59 4.02
CA ILE A 4 -0.21 9.43 2.77
C ILE A 4 -1.21 9.61 1.62
N HIS A 5 -0.90 10.52 0.70
CA HIS A 5 -1.70 10.74 -0.50
C HIS A 5 -1.09 10.01 -1.70
N ALA A 6 -1.92 9.33 -2.47
CA ALA A 6 -1.51 8.57 -3.66
C ALA A 6 -2.64 8.51 -4.68
N HIS A 7 -2.29 8.24 -5.93
CA HIS A 7 -3.25 8.11 -7.04
C HIS A 7 -3.86 6.70 -7.07
N SER A 8 -5.18 6.61 -6.94
CA SER A 8 -5.92 5.35 -6.90
C SER A 8 -5.77 4.53 -8.19
N ASN A 9 -5.74 5.18 -9.36
CA ASN A 9 -5.54 4.50 -10.64
C ASN A 9 -4.21 3.71 -10.70
N ILE A 10 -3.11 4.30 -10.25
CA ILE A 10 -1.80 3.64 -10.19
C ILE A 10 -1.86 2.46 -9.22
N LEU A 11 -2.43 2.66 -8.03
CA LEU A 11 -2.62 1.59 -7.05
C LEU A 11 -3.45 0.42 -7.63
N CYS A 12 -4.58 0.71 -8.29
CA CYS A 12 -5.46 -0.29 -8.90
C CYS A 12 -4.83 -1.06 -10.07
N ILE A 13 -3.87 -0.48 -10.78
CA ILE A 13 -3.17 -1.18 -11.87
C ILE A 13 -2.14 -2.16 -11.31
N ARG A 14 -1.52 -1.81 -10.17
CA ARG A 14 -0.41 -2.56 -9.58
C ARG A 14 -0.83 -3.50 -8.45
N SER A 15 -2.09 -3.44 -8.03
CA SER A 15 -2.63 -4.26 -6.95
C SER A 15 -4.10 -4.56 -7.17
N GLN A 16 -4.43 -5.86 -7.22
CA GLN A 16 -5.81 -6.30 -7.30
C GLN A 16 -6.57 -6.00 -6.00
N TYR A 17 -5.88 -5.95 -4.86
CA TYR A 17 -6.48 -5.54 -3.58
C TYR A 17 -7.02 -4.10 -3.69
N PHE A 18 -6.19 -3.15 -4.13
CA PHE A 18 -6.63 -1.76 -4.26
C PHE A 18 -7.66 -1.60 -5.37
N ARG A 19 -7.55 -2.36 -6.47
CA ARG A 19 -8.60 -2.40 -7.50
C ARG A 19 -9.96 -2.74 -6.90
N THR A 20 -10.04 -3.83 -6.14
CA THR A 20 -11.27 -4.27 -5.48
C THR A 20 -11.72 -3.29 -4.40
N ALA A 21 -10.81 -2.82 -3.55
CA ALA A 21 -11.12 -1.92 -2.43
C ALA A 21 -11.63 -0.54 -2.87
N PHE A 22 -11.25 -0.09 -4.07
CA PHE A 22 -11.68 1.19 -4.65
C PHE A 22 -12.79 1.03 -5.69
N SER A 23 -13.02 -0.17 -6.24
CA SER A 23 -14.18 -0.45 -7.11
C SER A 23 -15.43 -0.79 -6.31
N ASN A 24 -15.26 -1.50 -5.20
CA ASN A 24 -16.32 -1.80 -4.25
C ASN A 24 -16.33 -0.66 -3.23
N GLU A 25 -17.50 -0.29 -2.69
CA GLU A 25 -17.65 0.79 -1.69
C GLU A 25 -17.05 0.44 -0.31
N TRP A 26 -15.97 -0.34 -0.26
CA TRP A 26 -15.25 -0.71 0.97
C TRP A 26 -14.50 0.48 1.58
N ALA A 27 -13.89 1.32 0.74
CA ALA A 27 -13.24 2.54 1.18
C ALA A 27 -14.25 3.70 1.19
N GLU A 28 -14.28 4.44 2.30
CA GLU A 28 -15.05 5.68 2.41
C GLU A 28 -14.59 6.67 1.34
N LYS A 29 -15.53 7.37 0.70
CA LYS A 29 -15.21 8.48 -0.21
C LYS A 29 -15.60 9.79 0.44
N SER A 30 -14.66 10.72 0.49
CA SER A 30 -14.90 12.11 0.92
C SER A 30 -14.17 13.06 -0.02
N ASP A 31 -14.84 14.13 -0.44
CA ASP A 31 -14.29 15.16 -1.34
C ASP A 31 -13.60 14.59 -2.60
N GLY A 32 -14.20 13.57 -3.21
CA GLY A 32 -13.66 12.90 -4.40
C GLY A 32 -12.42 12.04 -4.16
N LYS A 33 -12.03 11.80 -2.90
CA LYS A 33 -10.88 10.98 -2.50
C LYS A 33 -11.35 9.74 -1.76
N PHE A 34 -10.66 8.62 -1.99
CA PHE A 34 -10.81 7.43 -1.17
C PHE A 34 -10.05 7.60 0.15
N ILE A 35 -10.72 7.38 1.27
CA ILE A 35 -10.13 7.28 2.61
C ILE A 35 -9.97 5.80 2.92
N PHE A 36 -8.72 5.35 3.02
CA PHE A 36 -8.37 3.97 3.27
C PHE A 36 -7.47 3.85 4.50
N LYS A 37 -7.89 3.04 5.48
CA LYS A 37 -7.17 2.85 6.74
C LYS A 37 -6.57 1.45 6.79
N LYS A 38 -5.27 1.38 7.10
CA LYS A 38 -4.54 0.11 7.21
C LYS A 38 -3.71 0.06 8.51
N PRO A 39 -4.34 -0.20 9.67
CA PRO A 39 -3.69 -0.08 10.97
C PRO A 39 -2.62 -1.16 11.22
N ASN A 40 -2.67 -2.28 10.49
CA ASN A 40 -1.77 -3.41 10.62
C ASN A 40 -0.46 -3.26 9.83
N ILE A 41 -0.31 -2.21 9.00
CA ILE A 41 0.92 -1.93 8.25
C ILE A 41 1.51 -0.63 8.77
N SER A 42 2.79 -0.64 9.16
CA SER A 42 3.45 0.58 9.63
C SER A 42 3.62 1.60 8.49
N PRO A 43 3.60 2.92 8.79
CA PRO A 43 3.81 3.94 7.76
C PRO A 43 5.11 3.81 6.97
N GLN A 44 6.18 3.32 7.62
CA GLN A 44 7.47 3.08 6.98
C GLN A 44 7.35 1.98 5.93
N LEU A 45 6.77 0.83 6.28
CA LEU A 45 6.59 -0.29 5.36
C LEU A 45 5.65 0.09 4.21
N PHE A 46 4.55 0.78 4.52
CA PHE A 46 3.63 1.27 3.48
C PHE A 46 4.32 2.23 2.50
N SER A 47 5.22 3.10 2.99
CA SER A 47 5.99 4.00 2.12
C SER A 47 6.94 3.24 1.17
N ILE A 48 7.53 2.13 1.63
CA ILE A 48 8.37 1.26 0.80
C ILE A 48 7.52 0.57 -0.29
N ILE A 49 6.36 0.01 0.08
CA ILE A 49 5.42 -0.60 -0.86
C ILE A 49 4.93 0.42 -1.89
N LEU A 50 4.57 1.62 -1.45
CA LEU A 50 4.12 2.68 -2.35
C LEU A 50 5.23 3.08 -3.34
N ARG A 51 6.47 3.22 -2.87
CA ARG A 51 7.62 3.50 -3.76
C ARG A 51 7.82 2.37 -4.77
N PHE A 52 7.67 1.11 -4.35
CA PHE A 52 7.75 -0.03 -5.26
C PHE A 52 6.64 0.01 -6.32
N ILE A 53 5.40 0.31 -5.93
CA ILE A 53 4.27 0.46 -6.86
C ILE A 53 4.56 1.50 -7.95
N TYR A 54 5.16 2.63 -7.58
CA TYR A 54 5.44 3.73 -8.52
C TYR A 54 6.69 3.54 -9.36
N CYS A 55 7.75 2.97 -8.79
CA CYS A 55 9.08 2.96 -9.41
C CYS A 55 9.60 1.56 -9.79
N GLY A 56 8.91 0.50 -9.38
CA GLY A 56 9.33 -0.90 -9.59
C GLY A 56 10.61 -1.30 -8.83
N LYS A 57 11.10 -0.45 -7.92
CA LYS A 57 12.34 -0.67 -7.17
C LYS A 57 12.07 -0.73 -5.67
N ILE A 58 12.68 -1.72 -5.02
CA ILE A 58 12.64 -1.91 -3.57
C ILE A 58 14.05 -1.80 -3.00
N GLU A 59 14.16 -1.26 -1.79
CA GLU A 59 15.45 -1.11 -1.10
C GLU A 59 15.32 -1.75 0.27
N LEU A 60 16.08 -2.82 0.48
CA LEU A 60 16.02 -3.62 1.70
C LEU A 60 17.22 -3.39 2.62
N LYS A 61 18.21 -2.62 2.17
CA LYS A 61 19.55 -2.49 2.80
C LYS A 61 19.53 -2.04 4.27
N ASN A 62 18.49 -1.31 4.67
CA ASN A 62 18.34 -0.71 6.01
C ASN A 62 17.21 -1.35 6.83
N LEU A 63 16.66 -2.49 6.40
CA LEU A 63 15.61 -3.19 7.12
C LEU A 63 16.20 -4.31 7.97
N GLN A 64 15.68 -4.46 9.20
CA GLN A 64 15.94 -5.65 10.01
C GLN A 64 15.23 -6.86 9.38
N GLY A 65 15.73 -8.08 9.64
CA GLY A 65 15.12 -9.30 9.09
C GLY A 65 13.62 -9.45 9.43
N SER A 66 13.23 -9.04 10.64
CA SER A 66 11.82 -9.01 11.07
C SER A 66 10.97 -7.99 10.28
N ASP A 67 11.54 -6.86 9.86
CA ASP A 67 10.85 -5.87 9.03
C ASP A 67 10.69 -6.36 7.60
N VAL A 68 11.67 -7.12 7.08
CA VAL A 68 11.55 -7.79 5.79
C VAL A 68 10.40 -8.80 5.81
N LEU A 69 10.27 -9.61 6.86
CA LEU A 69 9.15 -10.54 6.99
C LEU A 69 7.79 -9.81 7.06
N LYS A 70 7.69 -8.73 7.83
CA LYS A 70 6.48 -7.89 7.87
C LYS A 70 6.17 -7.25 6.52
N LEU A 71 7.19 -6.83 5.78
CA LEU A 71 7.04 -6.27 4.44
C LEU A 71 6.48 -7.32 3.47
N LEU A 72 6.98 -8.56 3.52
CA LEU A 72 6.46 -9.66 2.71
C LEU A 72 4.99 -9.96 3.01
N VAL A 73 4.62 -10.05 4.29
CA VAL A 73 3.22 -10.24 4.71
C VAL A 73 2.34 -9.09 4.21
N ALA A 74 2.82 -7.84 4.33
CA ALA A 74 2.09 -6.67 3.86
C ALA A 74 1.93 -6.63 2.32
N VAL A 75 2.94 -7.05 1.56
CA VAL A 75 2.90 -7.13 0.09
C VAL A 75 1.92 -8.21 -0.38
N ASP A 76 1.93 -9.37 0.29
CA ASP A 76 0.97 -10.46 0.04
C ASP A 76 -0.46 -10.00 0.34
N GLU A 77 -0.70 -9.40 1.51
CA GLU A 77 -2.00 -8.89 1.93
C GLU A 77 -2.55 -7.82 0.96
N LEU A 78 -1.68 -6.94 0.46
CA LEU A 78 -2.03 -5.91 -0.52
C LEU A 78 -2.01 -6.43 -1.96
N ASN A 79 -1.72 -7.71 -2.19
CA ASN A 79 -1.66 -8.36 -3.50
C ASN A 79 -0.99 -7.46 -4.57
N VAL A 80 0.24 -7.04 -4.28
CA VAL A 80 1.03 -6.14 -5.12
C VAL A 80 1.88 -6.96 -6.10
N HIS A 81 1.79 -6.64 -7.39
CA HIS A 81 2.63 -7.19 -8.46
C HIS A 81 3.70 -6.20 -8.90
#